data_AF-A0A163MA12-F1
#
_entry.id   AF-A0A163MA12-F1
#
_cell.length_a   1.000
_cell.length_b   1.000
_cell.length_c   1.000
_cell.angle_alpha   90.00
_cell.angle_beta   90.00
_cell.angle_gamma   90.00
#
_symmetry.space_group_name_H-M   'P 1'
#
loop_
_entity.id
_entity.type
_entity.pdbx_description
1 polymer ?
#
loop_
_entity_poly.entity_id
_entity_poly.type
_entity_poly.pdbx_seq_one_letter_code
_entity_poly.pdbx_strand_id
1 'polypeptide(L)'
;MLYGIAQHIFKDEAAYEDARQDPFNNICSKATTQLNRIMSVLAEDVPDSQCQKRTMYCHNDGLELIENLLTKYRLLASSASTPATETPATKGRLEQPLPYKHNNWEFVDNYKKVNGKLKWVDCYEAGKYAGLFTKYTTVKSLQAAYYRANKKQKKQE
;
A
#
# COMPACT_ATOMS: atom_id res chain seq x y z
N MET A 1 -39.90 5.76 17.86
CA MET A 1 -39.43 7.15 18.05
C MET A 1 -37.95 7.31 17.73
N LEU A 2 -37.06 6.44 18.21
CA LEU A 2 -35.62 6.49 17.93
C LEU A 2 -35.25 6.42 16.43
N TYR A 3 -36.02 5.65 15.64
CA TYR A 3 -35.80 5.54 14.19
C TYR A 3 -35.91 6.89 13.45
N GLY A 4 -36.86 7.75 13.81
CA GLY A 4 -37.04 9.06 13.16
C GLY A 4 -35.92 10.05 13.51
N ILE A 5 -35.37 9.94 14.73
CA ILE A 5 -34.22 10.75 15.17
C ILE A 5 -32.95 10.30 14.45
N ALA A 6 -32.69 8.99 14.40
CA ALA A 6 -31.58 8.44 13.64
C ALA A 6 -31.69 8.80 12.15
N GLN A 7 -32.88 8.64 11.56
CA GLN A 7 -33.10 8.99 10.16
C GLN A 7 -32.84 10.48 9.90
N HIS A 8 -33.19 11.38 10.81
CA HIS A 8 -32.92 12.81 10.63
C HIS A 8 -31.43 13.17 10.80
N ILE A 9 -30.74 12.53 11.75
CA ILE A 9 -29.31 12.78 12.02
C ILE A 9 -28.44 12.23 10.88
N PHE A 10 -28.73 11.03 10.38
CA PHE A 10 -27.88 10.35 9.39
C PHE A 10 -28.27 10.62 7.93
N LYS A 11 -29.40 11.31 7.67
CA LYS A 11 -29.83 11.61 6.29
C LYS A 11 -28.79 12.43 5.53
N ASP A 12 -28.28 13.45 6.20
CA ASP A 12 -27.35 14.40 5.59
C ASP A 12 -25.95 13.78 5.47
N GLU A 13 -25.58 12.90 6.41
CA GLU A 13 -24.29 12.21 6.39
C GLU A 13 -24.22 11.14 5.29
N ALA A 14 -25.30 10.37 5.08
CA ALA A 14 -25.39 9.42 3.98
C ALA A 14 -25.37 10.12 2.60
N ALA A 15 -26.11 11.23 2.46
CA ALA A 15 -26.11 12.02 1.24
C ALA A 15 -24.75 12.70 0.96
N TYR A 16 -24.02 13.08 2.02
CA TYR A 16 -22.70 13.68 1.91
C TYR A 16 -21.63 12.67 1.50
N GLU A 17 -21.65 11.45 2.04
CA GLU A 17 -20.72 10.37 1.63
C GLU A 17 -20.97 9.95 0.17
N ASP A 18 -22.22 9.75 -0.24
CA ASP A 18 -22.56 9.44 -1.64
C ASP A 18 -22.05 10.55 -2.59
N ALA A 19 -22.22 11.83 -2.21
CA ALA A 19 -21.75 12.96 -2.99
C ALA A 19 -20.21 13.05 -3.09
N ARG A 20 -19.46 12.43 -2.17
CA ARG A 20 -17.98 12.38 -2.22
C ARG A 20 -17.45 11.21 -3.02
N GLN A 21 -18.24 10.14 -3.13
CA GLN A 21 -17.87 8.95 -3.89
C GLN A 21 -17.75 9.25 -5.39
N ASP A 22 -18.65 10.08 -5.93
CA ASP A 22 -18.68 10.45 -7.35
C ASP A 22 -17.44 11.21 -7.84
N PRO A 23 -16.99 12.30 -7.17
CA PRO A 23 -15.73 12.97 -7.50
C PRO A 23 -14.53 12.03 -7.43
N PHE A 24 -14.48 11.15 -6.44
CA PHE A 24 -13.38 10.20 -6.27
C PHE A 24 -13.32 9.19 -7.42
N ASN A 25 -14.47 8.56 -7.74
CA ASN A 25 -14.58 7.64 -8.88
C ASN A 25 -14.19 8.33 -10.20
N ASN A 26 -14.60 9.59 -10.39
CA ASN A 26 -14.24 10.39 -11.56
C ASN A 26 -12.72 10.63 -11.64
N ILE A 27 -12.07 10.99 -10.53
CA ILE A 27 -10.61 11.17 -10.47
C ILE A 27 -9.88 9.86 -10.81
N CYS A 28 -10.27 8.74 -10.20
CA CYS A 28 -9.68 7.43 -10.48
C CYS A 28 -9.86 7.03 -11.94
N SER A 29 -11.06 7.20 -12.50
CA SER A 29 -11.35 6.91 -13.91
C SER A 29 -10.49 7.75 -14.86
N LYS A 30 -10.36 9.06 -14.60
CA LYS A 30 -9.48 9.95 -15.37
C LYS A 30 -8.02 9.55 -15.28
N ALA A 31 -7.54 9.21 -14.07
CA ALA A 31 -6.17 8.76 -13.86
C ALA A 31 -5.87 7.47 -14.64
N THR A 32 -6.75 6.47 -14.57
CA THR A 32 -6.65 5.23 -15.36
C THR A 32 -6.62 5.52 -16.87
N THR A 33 -7.50 6.41 -17.34
CA THR A 33 -7.55 6.79 -18.76
C THR A 33 -6.23 7.42 -19.23
N GLN A 34 -5.66 8.32 -18.42
CA GLN A 34 -4.38 8.96 -18.75
C GLN A 34 -3.22 7.97 -18.71
N LEU A 35 -3.18 7.07 -17.73
CA LEU A 35 -2.16 6.01 -17.67
C LEU A 35 -2.20 5.11 -18.92
N ASN A 36 -3.40 4.71 -19.35
CA ASN A 36 -3.59 3.91 -20.56
C ASN A 36 -3.13 4.68 -21.80
N ARG A 37 -3.48 5.97 -21.90
CA ARG A 37 -3.05 6.84 -23.00
C ARG A 37 -1.53 6.96 -23.08
N ILE A 38 -0.85 7.14 -21.94
CA ILE A 38 0.62 7.22 -21.87
C ILE A 38 1.24 5.92 -22.44
N MET A 39 0.66 4.76 -22.12
CA MET A 39 1.16 3.49 -22.65
C MET A 39 0.96 3.34 -24.16
N SER A 40 -0.18 3.79 -24.69
CA SER A 40 -0.40 3.81 -26.15
C SER A 40 0.62 4.67 -26.87
N VAL A 41 0.85 5.89 -26.38
CA VAL A 41 1.82 6.84 -26.97
C VAL A 41 3.25 6.30 -26.87
N LEU A 42 3.61 5.70 -25.73
CA LEU A 42 4.95 5.14 -25.54
C LEU A 42 5.25 3.96 -26.48
N ALA A 43 4.26 3.13 -26.78
CA ALA A 43 4.40 2.00 -27.70
C ALA A 43 4.70 2.46 -29.13
N GLU A 44 4.20 3.63 -29.52
CA GLU A 44 4.37 4.22 -30.86
C GLU A 44 5.66 5.06 -30.96
N ASP A 45 5.97 5.86 -29.94
CA ASP A 45 7.00 6.91 -30.03
C ASP A 45 8.40 6.50 -29.55
N VAL A 46 8.54 5.45 -28.73
CA VAL A 46 9.81 5.11 -28.08
C VAL A 46 10.35 3.77 -28.58
N PRO A 47 11.41 3.74 -29.39
CA PRO A 47 11.99 2.49 -29.91
C PRO A 47 12.83 1.72 -28.87
N ASP A 48 13.19 2.35 -27.74
CA ASP A 48 13.96 1.68 -26.69
C ASP A 48 13.08 0.73 -25.86
N SER A 49 13.25 -0.57 -26.12
CA SER A 49 12.57 -1.65 -25.39
C SER A 49 12.81 -1.64 -23.88
N GLN A 50 13.94 -1.11 -23.40
CA GLN A 50 14.22 -1.07 -21.97
C GLN A 50 13.48 0.07 -21.29
N CYS A 51 13.39 1.24 -21.93
CA CYS A 51 12.54 2.34 -21.50
C CYS A 51 11.07 1.90 -21.45
N GLN A 52 10.58 1.24 -22.51
CA GLN A 52 9.21 0.71 -22.57
C GLN A 52 8.90 -0.24 -21.39
N LYS A 53 9.80 -1.19 -21.09
CA LYS A 53 9.63 -2.12 -19.96
C LYS A 53 9.55 -1.40 -18.61
N ARG A 54 10.38 -0.38 -18.38
CA ARG A 54 10.35 0.38 -17.12
C ARG A 54 9.06 1.16 -16.98
N THR A 55 8.62 1.83 -18.04
CA THR A 55 7.36 2.56 -18.02
C THR A 55 6.16 1.64 -17.86
N MET A 56 6.16 0.47 -18.50
CA MET A 56 5.13 -0.56 -18.33
C MET A 56 5.06 -1.03 -16.87
N TYR A 57 6.20 -1.22 -16.21
CA TYR A 57 6.24 -1.57 -14.79
C TYR A 57 5.62 -0.46 -13.92
N CYS A 58 6.02 0.80 -14.12
CA CYS A 58 5.44 1.94 -13.39
C CYS A 58 3.94 2.12 -13.69
N HIS A 59 3.51 1.84 -14.92
CA HIS A 59 2.12 1.90 -15.32
C HIS A 59 1.27 0.86 -14.57
N ASN A 60 1.74 -0.40 -14.52
CA ASN A 60 1.05 -1.46 -13.80
C ASN A 60 0.97 -1.17 -12.29
N ASP A 61 2.05 -0.69 -11.68
CA ASP A 61 2.08 -0.25 -10.27
C ASP A 61 1.07 0.88 -10.01
N GLY A 62 0.97 1.84 -10.92
CA GLY A 62 -0.03 2.91 -10.85
C GLY A 62 -1.48 2.41 -10.96
N LEU A 63 -1.75 1.44 -11.83
CA LEU A 63 -3.08 0.83 -11.96
C LEU A 63 -3.47 0.04 -10.71
N GLU A 64 -2.55 -0.76 -10.17
CA GLU A 64 -2.76 -1.51 -8.93
C GLU A 64 -3.06 -0.57 -7.75
N LEU A 65 -2.35 0.56 -7.65
CA LEU A 65 -2.62 1.57 -6.62
C LEU A 65 -4.02 2.18 -6.76
N ILE A 66 -4.47 2.48 -7.97
CA ILE A 66 -5.83 3.00 -8.22
C ILE A 66 -6.89 1.95 -7.86
N GLU A 67 -6.68 0.69 -8.23
CA GLU A 67 -7.60 -0.41 -7.92
C GLU A 67 -7.70 -0.65 -6.39
N ASN A 68 -6.56 -0.63 -5.69
CA ASN A 68 -6.51 -0.73 -4.24
C ASN A 68 -7.24 0.42 -3.56
N LEU A 69 -7.08 1.65 -4.06
CA LEU A 69 -7.79 2.82 -3.57
C LEU A 69 -9.30 2.69 -3.78
N LEU A 70 -9.75 2.35 -5.00
CA LEU A 70 -11.17 2.12 -5.29
C LEU A 70 -11.77 1.03 -4.40
N THR A 71 -11.05 -0.07 -4.20
CA THR A 71 -11.49 -1.19 -3.37
C THR A 71 -11.63 -0.78 -1.92
N LYS A 72 -10.63 -0.06 -1.38
CA LYS A 72 -10.66 0.46 0.00
C LYS A 72 -11.86 1.39 0.21
N TYR A 73 -12.06 2.37 -0.67
CA TYR A 73 -13.15 3.33 -0.52
C TYR A 73 -14.54 2.73 -0.78
N ARG A 74 -14.65 1.72 -1.66
CA ARG A 74 -15.88 0.94 -1.83
C ARG A 74 -16.23 0.12 -0.58
N LEU A 75 -15.24 -0.48 0.08
CA LEU A 75 -15.47 -1.25 1.32
C LEU A 75 -15.82 -0.36 2.52
N LEU A 76 -15.25 0.85 2.60
CA LEU A 76 -15.62 1.83 3.62
C LEU A 76 -17.07 2.30 3.47
N ALA A 77 -17.54 2.57 2.24
CA ALA A 77 -18.93 2.91 1.98
C ALA A 77 -19.90 1.80 2.43
N SER A 78 -19.50 0.53 2.27
CA SER A 78 -20.30 -0.62 2.72
C SER A 78 -20.27 -0.88 4.24
N SER A 79 -19.29 -0.34 4.97
CA SER A 79 -19.09 -0.64 6.40
C SER A 79 -19.73 0.39 7.35
N ALA A 80 -20.33 1.46 6.83
CA ALA A 80 -20.99 2.51 7.64
C ALA A 80 -22.32 2.07 8.29
N SER A 81 -22.70 0.79 8.20
CA SER A 81 -23.97 0.26 8.70
C SER A 81 -23.77 -0.83 9.76
N THR A 82 -23.25 -0.52 10.97
CA THR A 82 -23.54 -1.35 12.16
C THR A 82 -23.32 -0.57 13.46
N PRO A 83 -24.25 -0.64 14.44
CA PRO A 83 -24.02 -0.10 15.77
C PRO A 83 -23.19 -1.08 16.60
N ALA A 84 -22.29 -0.53 17.43
CA ALA A 84 -21.42 -1.24 18.33
C ALA A 84 -22.21 -2.09 19.36
N THR A 85 -21.79 -3.33 19.57
CA THR A 85 -22.12 -4.12 20.77
C THR A 85 -20.91 -4.96 21.14
N GLU A 86 -20.56 -4.93 22.43
CA GLU A 86 -19.31 -5.41 23.01
C GLU A 86 -19.28 -6.94 23.26
N THR A 87 -18.06 -7.50 23.22
CA THR A 87 -17.54 -8.72 23.91
C THR A 87 -17.96 -10.15 23.43
N PRO A 88 -17.19 -11.23 23.77
CA PRO A 88 -15.75 -11.52 23.54
C PRO A 88 -15.46 -12.93 22.95
N ALA A 89 -14.19 -13.20 22.57
CA ALA A 89 -13.55 -14.53 22.35
C ALA A 89 -14.04 -15.36 21.11
N THR A 90 -13.26 -16.08 20.28
CA THR A 90 -11.86 -16.52 20.26
C THR A 90 -11.56 -17.23 18.91
N LYS A 91 -10.32 -17.06 18.41
CA LYS A 91 -9.56 -17.87 17.41
C LYS A 91 -9.93 -17.79 15.92
N GLY A 92 -9.00 -17.20 15.15
CA GLY A 92 -8.75 -17.61 13.78
C GLY A 92 -7.93 -16.61 12.96
N ARG A 93 -6.60 -16.77 12.99
CA ARG A 93 -5.57 -16.19 12.10
C ARG A 93 -4.89 -14.91 12.60
N LEU A 94 -3.59 -15.07 12.84
CA LEU A 94 -2.60 -14.08 13.28
C LEU A 94 -2.52 -12.89 12.30
N GLU A 95 -3.37 -11.88 12.48
CA GLU A 95 -2.89 -10.51 12.31
C GLU A 95 -2.27 -10.12 13.66
N GLN A 96 -0.94 -10.16 13.72
CA GLN A 96 -0.27 -9.43 14.78
C GLN A 96 -0.51 -7.93 14.54
N PRO A 97 -1.14 -7.22 15.48
CA PRO A 97 -1.10 -5.77 15.46
C PRO A 97 0.30 -5.40 15.94
N LEU A 98 1.20 -5.04 15.03
CA LEU A 98 2.47 -4.47 15.46
C LEU A 98 2.47 -2.94 15.28
N PRO A 99 2.58 -2.21 16.40
CA PRO A 99 2.78 -0.78 16.40
C PRO A 99 4.25 -0.49 16.01
N TYR A 100 4.65 0.76 16.17
CA TYR A 100 6.04 1.20 16.35
C TYR A 100 6.82 1.60 15.08
N LYS A 101 7.52 2.74 15.24
CA LYS A 101 8.59 3.26 14.39
C LYS A 101 9.62 2.16 14.12
N HIS A 102 9.39 1.30 13.13
CA HIS A 102 10.29 0.18 12.91
C HIS A 102 11.55 0.64 12.19
N ASN A 103 12.69 0.33 12.82
CA ASN A 103 14.00 0.55 12.27
C ASN A 103 14.21 -0.42 11.09
N ASN A 104 14.46 0.11 9.89
CA ASN A 104 14.62 -0.68 8.65
C ASN A 104 15.59 -1.87 8.82
N TRP A 105 16.60 -1.74 9.67
CA TRP A 105 17.62 -2.78 9.89
C TRP A 105 17.13 -3.95 10.73
N GLU A 106 16.26 -3.70 11.70
CA GLU A 106 15.70 -4.74 12.57
C GLU A 106 14.83 -5.72 11.78
N PHE A 107 14.09 -5.22 10.79
CA PHE A 107 13.34 -6.05 9.86
C PHE A 107 14.26 -6.98 9.04
N VAL A 108 15.34 -6.44 8.48
CA VAL A 108 16.31 -7.23 7.68
C VAL A 108 16.96 -8.32 8.54
N ASP A 109 17.31 -8.01 9.78
CA ASP A 109 17.91 -8.96 10.72
C ASP A 109 16.92 -10.06 11.13
N ASN A 110 15.66 -9.72 11.40
CA ASN A 110 14.63 -10.70 11.71
C ASN A 110 14.33 -11.60 10.49
N TYR A 111 14.23 -11.02 9.30
CA TYR A 111 14.04 -11.78 8.06
C TYR A 111 15.17 -12.79 7.82
N LYS A 112 16.41 -12.37 8.09
CA LYS A 112 17.58 -13.25 8.02
C LYS A 112 17.52 -14.38 9.06
N LYS A 113 17.08 -14.11 10.30
CA LYS A 113 16.96 -15.15 11.34
C LYS A 113 15.94 -16.22 10.97
N VAL A 114 14.79 -15.83 10.42
CA VAL A 114 13.72 -16.77 10.05
C VAL A 114 14.08 -17.59 8.81
N ASN A 115 14.66 -16.95 7.79
CA ASN A 115 14.92 -17.60 6.49
C ASN A 115 16.36 -18.13 6.36
N GLY A 116 17.21 -17.92 7.37
CA GLY A 116 18.63 -18.27 7.40
C GLY A 116 19.46 -17.42 6.44
N LYS A 117 19.44 -17.77 5.15
CA LYS A 117 20.16 -16.99 4.12
C LYS A 117 19.28 -15.84 3.65
N LEU A 118 19.80 -14.62 3.77
CA LEU A 118 19.09 -13.42 3.37
C LEU A 118 18.92 -13.37 1.85
N LYS A 119 17.71 -13.68 1.38
CA LYS A 119 17.28 -13.46 0.00
C LYS A 119 16.87 -12.00 -0.14
N TRP A 120 17.76 -11.19 -0.69
CA TRP A 120 17.61 -9.73 -0.72
C TRP A 120 16.38 -9.25 -1.49
N VAL A 121 16.01 -9.94 -2.57
CA VAL A 121 14.83 -9.59 -3.39
C VAL A 121 13.57 -9.80 -2.55
N ASP A 122 13.36 -11.02 -2.04
CA ASP A 122 12.21 -11.37 -1.21
C ASP A 122 12.11 -10.50 0.06
N CYS A 123 13.24 -10.21 0.71
CA CYS A 123 13.29 -9.33 1.88
C CYS A 123 12.89 -7.88 1.53
N TYR A 124 13.34 -7.38 0.38
CA TYR A 124 13.02 -6.02 -0.07
C TYR A 124 11.54 -5.89 -0.40
N GLU A 125 10.98 -6.87 -1.12
CA GLU A 125 9.55 -6.90 -1.45
C GLU A 125 8.70 -7.00 -0.19
N ALA A 126 9.00 -7.94 0.71
CA ALA A 126 8.28 -8.10 1.98
C ALA A 126 8.32 -6.82 2.83
N GLY A 127 9.48 -6.14 2.88
CA GLY A 127 9.60 -4.87 3.60
C GLY A 127 8.85 -3.72 2.91
N LYS A 128 8.82 -3.68 1.57
CA LYS A 128 8.01 -2.70 0.82
C LYS A 128 6.51 -2.88 1.10
N TYR A 129 6.03 -4.13 1.10
CA TYR A 129 4.65 -4.44 1.48
C TYR A 129 4.34 -4.01 2.92
N ALA A 130 5.30 -4.14 3.84
CA ALA A 130 5.18 -3.66 5.22
C ALA A 130 5.33 -2.14 5.39
N GLY A 131 5.43 -1.36 4.30
CA GLY A 131 5.63 0.10 4.34
C GLY A 131 7.04 0.52 4.81
N LEU A 132 7.98 -0.43 4.89
CA LEU A 132 9.38 -0.18 5.19
C LEU A 132 10.16 0.16 3.92
N PHE A 133 11.40 0.59 4.08
CA PHE A 133 12.31 0.89 2.96
C PHE A 133 11.83 1.99 2.00
N THR A 134 11.01 2.94 2.47
CA THR A 134 10.53 4.08 1.66
C THR A 134 11.66 4.92 1.06
N LYS A 135 12.79 5.01 1.76
CA LYS A 135 14.00 5.74 1.32
C LYS A 135 14.86 4.98 0.30
N TYR A 136 14.57 3.70 0.04
CA TYR A 136 15.33 2.85 -0.86
C TYR A 136 14.47 2.49 -2.07
N THR A 137 14.98 2.82 -3.26
CA THR A 137 14.29 2.59 -4.53
C THR A 137 14.71 1.29 -5.20
N THR A 138 15.83 0.71 -4.77
CA THR A 138 16.35 -0.55 -5.33
C THR A 138 16.86 -1.48 -4.25
N VAL A 139 16.76 -2.78 -4.49
CA VAL A 139 17.34 -3.85 -3.64
C VAL A 139 18.83 -3.58 -3.37
N LYS A 140 19.58 -3.16 -4.41
CA LYS A 140 21.01 -2.85 -4.31
C LYS A 140 21.29 -1.67 -3.37
N SER A 141 20.44 -0.63 -3.39
CA SER A 141 20.59 0.52 -2.49
C SER A 141 20.36 0.16 -1.03
N LEU A 142 19.34 -0.68 -0.75
CA LEU A 142 19.05 -1.20 0.58
C LEU A 142 20.23 -2.06 1.08
N GLN A 143 20.68 -2.98 0.24
CA GLN A 143 21.81 -3.88 0.53
C GLN A 143 23.09 -3.10 0.85
N ALA A 144 23.44 -2.12 0.03
CA ALA A 144 24.62 -1.28 0.25
C ALA A 144 24.53 -0.49 1.57
N ALA A 145 23.35 0.06 1.88
CA ALA A 145 23.13 0.81 3.11
C ALA A 145 23.19 -0.09 4.36
N TYR A 146 22.63 -1.30 4.30
CA TYR A 146 22.72 -2.29 5.38
C TYR A 146 24.17 -2.69 5.67
N TYR A 147 24.95 -3.00 4.63
CA TYR A 147 26.37 -3.33 4.83
C TYR A 147 27.17 -2.15 5.37
N ARG A 148 26.89 -0.92 4.95
CA ARG A 148 27.53 0.29 5.52
C ARG A 148 27.18 0.47 7.00
N ALA A 149 25.94 0.22 7.40
CA ALA A 149 25.50 0.30 8.80
C ALA A 149 26.22 -0.75 9.67
N ASN A 150 26.25 -2.00 9.24
CA ASN A 150 26.90 -3.09 9.98
C ASN A 150 28.43 -2.95 10.05
N LYS A 151 29.06 -2.36 9.03
CA LYS A 151 30.51 -2.10 9.04
C LYS A 151 30.89 -0.99 10.04
N LYS A 152 29.97 -0.08 10.36
CA LYS A 152 30.18 0.96 11.38
C LYS A 152 30.06 0.40 12.80
N GLN A 153 29.14 -0.54 13.02
CA GLN A 153 28.96 -1.19 14.33
C GLN A 153 30.20 -2.01 14.74
N LYS A 154 30.79 -2.78 13.81
CA LYS A 154 32.03 -3.55 14.06
C LYS A 154 33.30 -2.73 14.31
N LYS A 155 33.25 -1.40 14.17
CA LYS A 155 34.40 -0.52 14.38
C LYS A 155 34.35 0.19 15.75
N GLN A 156 33.28 -0.02 16.50
CA GLN A 156 33.03 0.59 17.82
C GLN A 156 32.99 -0.45 18.95
N GLU A 157 33.05 -1.74 18.62
CA GLU A 157 33.43 -2.85 19.52
C GLU A 157 34.94 -3.09 19.40
#